data_AF-A0A8X7TR21-F1
#
_entry.id   AF-A0A8X7TR21-F1
#
_cell.length_a   1.000
_cell.length_b   1.000
_cell.length_c   1.000
_cell.angle_alpha   90.00
_cell.angle_beta   90.00
_cell.angle_gamma   90.00
#
_symmetry.space_group_name_H-M   'P 1'
#
loop_
_entity.id
_entity.type
_entity.pdbx_description
1 polymer ?
#
loop_
_entity_poly.entity_id
_entity_poly.type
_entity_poly.pdbx_seq_one_letter_code
_entity_poly.pdbx_strand_id
1 'polypeptide(L)'
;MKSAGCRLPSHTSSAEKEAYAKVALASSKVMEAFNEYVVVMENHVVASRNDKEIESIGSKIKRLSKELEATKREGKRMPKRSKH
;
A
#
# COMPACT_ATOMS: atom_id res chain seq x y z
N MET A 1 -27.67 20.03 -35.21
CA MET A 1 -26.30 20.58 -35.26
C MET A 1 -25.34 19.40 -35.14
N LYS A 2 -24.49 19.13 -36.14
CA LYS A 2 -23.47 18.08 -36.02
C LYS A 2 -22.40 18.59 -35.05
N SER A 3 -22.14 17.85 -33.97
CA SER A 3 -20.96 18.09 -33.13
C SER A 3 -19.74 18.06 -34.05
N ALA A 4 -19.00 19.17 -34.13
CA ALA A 4 -17.71 19.18 -34.78
C ALA A 4 -16.83 18.25 -33.96
N GLY A 5 -16.74 16.99 -34.38
CA GLY A 5 -15.85 16.01 -33.76
C GLY A 5 -14.46 16.61 -33.65
N CYS A 6 -13.77 16.32 -32.55
CA CYS A 6 -12.44 16.83 -32.28
C CYS A 6 -11.56 16.59 -33.52
N ARG A 7 -11.18 17.68 -34.20
CA ARG A 7 -10.36 17.61 -35.40
C ARG A 7 -9.02 17.02 -35.00
N LEU A 8 -8.63 15.92 -35.65
CA LEU A 8 -7.32 15.33 -35.41
C LEU A 8 -6.23 16.36 -35.74
N PRO A 9 -5.11 16.35 -35.00
CA PRO A 9 -4.04 17.29 -35.22
C PRO A 9 -3.47 17.11 -36.62
N SER A 10 -3.45 18.19 -37.39
CA SER A 10 -2.95 18.16 -38.76
C SER A 10 -1.45 18.42 -38.82
N HIS A 11 -0.89 19.04 -37.76
CA HIS A 11 0.49 19.57 -37.71
C HIS A 11 0.86 20.42 -38.92
N THR A 12 -0.12 21.01 -39.61
CA THR A 12 0.13 21.76 -40.84
C THR A 12 0.50 23.21 -40.55
N SER A 13 0.06 23.75 -39.41
CA SER A 13 0.36 25.12 -38.99
C SER A 13 1.46 25.19 -37.93
N SER A 14 2.27 26.25 -37.96
CA SER A 14 3.31 26.50 -36.96
C SER A 14 2.73 26.66 -35.55
N ALA A 15 1.59 27.34 -35.43
CA ALA A 15 0.92 27.56 -34.14
C ALA A 15 0.44 26.25 -33.50
N GLU A 16 -0.10 25.33 -34.31
CA GLU A 16 -0.49 23.99 -33.84
C GLU A 16 0.72 23.19 -33.35
N LYS A 17 1.84 23.19 -34.10
CA LYS A 17 3.08 22.53 -33.68
C LYS A 17 3.62 23.08 -32.36
N GLU A 18 3.61 24.40 -32.20
CA GLU A 18 4.06 25.07 -30.98
C GLU A 18 3.18 24.70 -29.77
N ALA A 19 1.86 24.67 -29.95
CA ALA A 19 0.93 24.26 -28.90
C ALA A 19 1.19 22.81 -28.45
N TYR A 20 1.44 21.89 -29.39
CA TYR A 20 1.82 20.51 -29.08
C TYR A 20 3.13 20.42 -28.31
N ALA A 21 4.15 21.18 -28.72
CA ALA A 21 5.43 21.22 -28.01
C ALA A 21 5.26 21.69 -26.56
N LYS A 22 4.42 22.71 -26.31
CA LYS A 22 4.12 23.19 -24.96
C LYS A 22 3.41 22.13 -24.12
N VAL A 23 2.44 21.42 -24.69
CA VAL A 23 1.74 20.33 -24.00
C VAL A 23 2.69 19.18 -23.69
N ALA A 24 3.50 18.75 -24.67
CA ALA A 24 4.48 17.68 -24.46
C ALA A 24 5.48 18.05 -23.36
N LEU A 25 5.97 19.30 -23.35
CA LEU A 25 6.86 19.80 -22.30
C LEU A 25 6.19 19.82 -20.93
N ALA A 26 4.94 20.30 -20.84
CA ALA A 26 4.18 20.29 -19.60
C ALA A 26 3.95 18.86 -19.09
N SER A 27 3.54 17.95 -19.97
CA SER A 27 3.34 16.53 -19.64
C SER A 27 4.63 15.86 -19.17
N SER A 28 5.78 16.19 -19.78
CA SER A 28 7.09 15.69 -19.34
C SER A 28 7.40 16.10 -17.91
N LYS A 29 7.16 17.37 -17.55
CA LYS A 29 7.39 17.88 -16.19
C LYS A 29 6.45 17.25 -15.16
N VAL A 30 5.19 17.03 -15.54
CA VAL A 30 4.24 16.31 -14.68
C VAL A 30 4.71 14.88 -14.42
N MET A 31 5.19 14.20 -15.46
CA MET A 31 5.69 12.83 -15.34
C MET A 31 6.96 12.76 -14.48
N GLU A 32 7.86 13.74 -14.59
CA GLU A 32 9.04 13.85 -13.72
C GLU A 32 8.65 14.00 -12.25
N ALA A 33 7.77 14.96 -11.92
CA ALA A 33 7.28 15.15 -10.56
C ALA A 33 6.52 13.91 -10.01
N PHE A 34 5.78 13.22 -10.87
CA PHE A 34 5.09 11.99 -10.48
C PHE A 34 6.07 10.86 -10.16
N ASN A 35 7.15 10.73 -10.95
CA ASN A 35 8.20 9.75 -10.69
C ASN A 35 8.90 10.01 -9.36
N GLU A 36 9.22 11.26 -9.05
CA GLU A 36 9.77 11.65 -7.74
C GLU A 36 8.82 11.30 -6.59
N TYR A 37 7.53 11.60 -6.75
CA TYR A 37 6.51 11.26 -5.77
C TYR A 37 6.41 9.75 -5.53
N VAL A 38 6.43 8.94 -6.60
CA VAL A 38 6.41 7.47 -6.50
C VAL A 38 7.60 6.96 -5.69
N VAL A 39 8.81 7.45 -5.97
CA VAL A 39 10.02 7.06 -5.22
C VAL A 39 9.91 7.43 -3.73
N VAL A 40 9.39 8.62 -3.42
CA VAL A 40 9.15 9.02 -2.02
C VAL A 40 8.15 8.09 -1.34
N MET A 41 7.06 7.74 -2.03
CA MET A 41 6.04 6.84 -1.49
C MET A 41 6.55 5.42 -1.29
N GLU A 42 7.36 4.89 -2.21
CA GLU A 42 8.00 3.58 -2.06
C GLU A 42 8.92 3.55 -0.83
N ASN A 43 9.74 4.59 -0.66
CA ASN A 43 10.60 4.72 0.51
C ASN A 43 9.79 4.83 1.81
N HIS A 44 8.71 5.61 1.81
CA HIS A 44 7.82 5.73 2.96
C HIS A 44 7.20 4.38 3.32
N VAL A 45 6.69 3.62 2.34
CA VAL A 45 6.13 2.28 2.56
C VAL A 45 7.17 1.36 3.19
N VAL A 46 8.39 1.30 2.64
CA VAL A 46 9.48 0.49 3.18
C VAL A 46 9.84 0.89 4.60
N ALA A 47 9.94 2.19 4.89
CA ALA A 47 10.27 2.69 6.22
C ALA A 47 9.15 2.42 7.25
N SER A 48 7.89 2.45 6.81
CA SER A 48 6.72 2.18 7.67
C SER A 48 6.44 0.70 7.91
N ARG A 49 7.19 -0.22 7.27
CA ARG A 49 6.99 -1.66 7.48
C ARG A 49 7.27 -2.02 8.94
N ASN A 50 6.24 -2.53 9.60
CA ASN A 50 6.26 -2.98 10.99
C ASN A 50 6.52 -4.50 11.10
N ASP A 51 7.23 -5.09 10.14
CA ASP A 51 7.46 -6.54 10.03
C ASP A 51 7.98 -7.17 11.33
N LYS A 52 8.96 -6.51 11.98
CA LYS A 52 9.54 -6.98 13.26
C LYS A 52 8.53 -6.95 14.41
N GLU A 53 7.66 -5.94 14.44
CA GLU A 53 6.63 -5.83 15.47
C GLU A 53 5.55 -6.90 15.26
N ILE A 54 5.11 -7.10 14.02
CA ILE A 54 4.17 -8.17 13.65
C ILE A 54 4.74 -9.54 14.02
N GLU A 55 6.00 -9.81 13.71
CA GLU A 55 6.66 -11.08 14.04
C GLU A 55 6.76 -11.30 15.57
N SER A 56 7.12 -10.26 16.32
CA SER A 56 7.18 -10.29 17.78
C SER A 56 5.81 -10.57 18.41
N ILE A 57 4.77 -9.87 17.94
CA ILE A 57 3.38 -10.08 18.38
C ILE A 57 2.94 -11.51 18.04
N GLY A 58 3.20 -11.98 16.83
CA GLY A 58 2.87 -13.35 16.40
C GLY A 58 3.54 -14.42 17.28
N SER A 59 4.82 -14.22 17.61
CA SER A 59 5.55 -15.11 18.52
C SER A 59 4.95 -15.12 19.92
N LYS A 60 4.54 -13.96 20.45
CA LYS A 60 3.89 -13.83 21.75
C LYS A 60 2.52 -14.52 21.77
N ILE A 61 1.71 -14.36 20.72
CA ILE A 61 0.43 -15.06 20.58
C ILE A 61 0.65 -16.57 20.60
N LYS A 62 1.58 -17.08 19.78
CA LYS A 62 1.90 -18.51 19.71
C LYS A 62 2.31 -19.09 21.06
N ARG A 63 3.10 -18.35 21.84
CA ARG A 63 3.49 -18.74 23.20
C ARG A 63 2.27 -18.79 24.13
N LEU A 64 1.49 -17.70 24.18
CA LEU A 64 0.30 -17.61 25.03
C LEU A 64 -0.74 -18.68 24.71
N SER A 65 -0.95 -19.02 23.43
CA SER A 65 -1.85 -20.10 23.03
C SER A 65 -1.41 -21.45 23.58
N LYS A 66 -0.10 -21.75 23.58
CA LYS A 66 0.43 -22.99 24.17
C LYS A 66 0.25 -23.02 25.68
N GLU A 67 0.54 -21.91 26.35
CA GLU A 67 0.34 -21.77 27.80
C GLU A 67 -1.13 -22.01 28.16
N LEU A 68 -2.07 -21.37 27.45
CA LEU A 68 -3.50 -21.53 27.67
C LEU A 68 -3.97 -22.98 27.53
N GLU A 69 -3.50 -23.70 26.51
CA GLU A 69 -3.84 -25.12 26.32
C GLU A 69 -3.24 -26.02 27.41
N ALA A 70 -2.04 -25.71 27.91
CA ALA A 70 -1.44 -26.41 29.04
C ALA A 70 -2.27 -26.20 30.32
N THR A 71 -2.62 -24.95 30.65
CA THR A 71 -3.41 -24.62 31.84
C THR A 71 -4.81 -25.24 31.78
N LYS A 72 -5.44 -25.28 30.60
CA LYS A 72 -6.73 -25.95 30.39
C LYS A 72 -6.67 -27.46 30.66
N ARG A 73 -5.55 -28.11 30.33
CA ARG A 73 -5.33 -29.54 30.63
C ARG A 73 -5.06 -29.76 32.12
N GLU A 74 -4.30 -28.90 32.77
CA GLU A 74 -4.05 -28.97 34.21
C GLU A 74 -5.34 -28.74 35.02
N GLY A 75 -6.16 -27.74 34.65
CA GLY A 75 -7.45 -27.49 35.27
C GLY A 75 -8.44 -28.66 35.12
N LYS A 76 -8.35 -29.44 34.04
CA LYS A 76 -9.12 -30.69 33.87
C LYS A 76 -8.58 -31.87 34.68
N ARG A 77 -7.31 -31.86 35.07
CA ARG A 77 -6.64 -32.94 35.81
C ARG A 77 -6.79 -32.82 37.33
N MET A 78 -7.29 -31.69 37.84
CA MET A 78 -7.67 -31.54 39.24
C MET A 78 -9.08 -32.14 39.46
N PRO A 79 -9.24 -33.34 40.05
CA PRO A 79 -10.56 -33.76 40.52
C PRO A 79 -11.03 -32.74 41.56
N LYS A 80 -12.31 -32.34 41.49
CA LYS A 80 -12.96 -31.53 42.52
C LYS A 80 -12.60 -32.14 43.88
N ARG A 81 -11.84 -31.40 44.71
CA ARG A 81 -11.63 -31.81 46.12
C ARG A 81 -13.02 -32.02 46.70
N SER A 82 -13.38 -33.28 46.93
CA SER A 82 -14.58 -33.64 47.68
C SER A 82 -14.39 -33.02 49.07
N LYS A 83 -15.20 -32.01 49.37
CA LYS A 83 -15.30 -31.48 50.73
C LYS A 83 -15.90 -32.61 51.58
N HIS A 84 -15.14 -33.09 52.56
CA HIS A 84 -15.69 -33.81 53.71
C HIS A 84 -16.52 -32.86 54.56
#